data_AF-A0A920J757-F1
#
_entry.id   AF-A0A920J757-F1
#
_cell.length_a   1.000
_cell.length_b   1.000
_cell.length_c   1.000
_cell.angle_alpha   90.00
_cell.angle_beta   90.00
_cell.angle_gamma   90.00
#
_symmetry.space_group_name_H-M   'P 1'
#
loop_
_entity.id
_entity.type
_entity.pdbx_description
1 polymer ?
#
loop_
_entity_poly.entity_id
_entity_poly.type
_entity_poly.pdbx_seq_one_letter_code
_entity_poly.pdbx_strand_id
1 'polypeptide(L)'
;MALNYFFTILFLALGLSALLFGRAMFSFFLKIANDDELSKRVGLAIGIPGLALLIFILNIENWYFRVWSIVSFLFGLGFFLRGLFFIFFRNFLVSALEKMISMGKVVSVFAFLIMLCLSVLTVSRDYVGQ
;
A
#
# COMPACT_ATOMS: atom_id res chain seq x y z
N MET A 1 -0.01 25.07 3.70
CA MET A 1 -1.45 25.32 3.54
C MET A 1 -2.13 24.48 2.45
N ALA A 2 -2.36 24.95 1.21
CA ALA A 2 -3.28 24.23 0.28
C ALA A 2 -2.94 22.74 0.04
N LEU A 3 -1.66 22.42 -0.13
CA LEU A 3 -1.19 21.05 -0.30
C LEU A 3 -1.36 20.19 0.96
N ASN A 4 -1.20 20.76 2.15
CA ASN A 4 -1.36 20.06 3.42
C ASN A 4 -2.83 19.76 3.72
N TYR A 5 -3.73 20.70 3.39
CA TYR A 5 -5.18 20.46 3.47
C TYR A 5 -5.62 19.34 2.51
N PHE A 6 -5.08 19.30 1.29
CA PHE A 6 -5.32 18.20 0.36
C PHE A 6 -4.91 16.85 0.96
N PHE A 7 -3.69 16.73 1.48
CA PHE A 7 -3.22 15.49 2.11
C PHE A 7 -4.00 15.13 3.38
N THR A 8 -4.41 16.12 4.16
CA THR A 8 -5.24 15.93 5.36
C THR A 8 -6.58 15.28 5.00
N ILE A 9 -7.26 15.84 4.00
CA ILE A 9 -8.54 15.32 3.48
C ILE A 9 -8.33 13.93 2.88
N LEU A 10 -7.24 13.73 2.12
CA LEU A 10 -6.90 12.44 1.54
C LEU A 10 -6.73 11.36 2.62
N PHE A 11 -5.94 11.62 3.66
CA PHE A 11 -5.74 10.67 4.77
C PHE A 11 -7.05 10.39 5.51
N LEU A 12 -7.87 11.42 5.76
CA LEU A 12 -9.17 11.23 6.41
C LEU A 12 -10.12 10.38 5.56
N ALA A 13 -10.19 10.65 4.25
CA ALA A 13 -10.99 9.88 3.31
C ALA A 13 -10.51 8.41 3.23
N LEU A 14 -9.19 8.20 3.18
CA LEU A 14 -8.61 6.85 3.20
C LEU A 14 -8.92 6.14 4.52
N GLY A 15 -8.79 6.81 5.66
CA GLY A 15 -9.16 6.27 6.97
C GLY A 15 -10.63 5.86 7.04
N LEU A 16 -11.56 6.74 6.63
CA LEU A 16 -12.99 6.45 6.60
C LEU A 16 -13.31 5.29 5.64
N SER A 17 -12.65 5.25 4.49
CA SER A 17 -12.81 4.15 3.55
C SER A 17 -12.33 2.80 4.12
N ALA A 18 -11.27 2.81 4.93
CA ALA A 18 -10.80 1.60 5.62
C ALA A 18 -11.82 1.07 6.63
N LEU A 19 -12.58 1.94 7.31
CA LEU A 19 -13.67 1.54 8.21
C LEU A 19 -14.85 0.93 7.45
N LEU A 20 -15.27 1.59 6.37
CA LEU A 20 -16.50 1.23 5.67
C LEU A 20 -16.31 0.07 4.68
N PHE A 21 -15.15 0.00 4.04
CA PHE A 21 -14.89 -0.92 2.93
C PHE A 21 -13.79 -1.95 3.21
N GLY A 22 -13.17 -1.97 4.40
CA GLY A 22 -12.06 -2.87 4.71
C GLY A 22 -12.38 -4.34 4.47
N ARG A 23 -13.56 -4.82 4.91
CA ARG A 23 -14.01 -6.20 4.66
C ARG A 23 -14.20 -6.49 3.17
N ALA A 24 -14.80 -5.57 2.42
CA ALA A 24 -15.00 -5.72 0.98
C ALA A 24 -13.67 -5.77 0.24
N MET A 25 -12.71 -4.93 0.63
CA MET A 25 -11.36 -4.92 0.09
C MET A 25 -10.62 -6.24 0.34
N PHE A 26 -10.60 -6.74 1.58
CA PHE A 26 -9.96 -8.04 1.85
C PHE A 26 -10.66 -9.19 1.13
N SER A 27 -12.00 -9.19 1.06
CA SER A 27 -12.75 -10.22 0.32
C SER A 27 -12.44 -10.20 -1.17
N PHE A 28 -12.24 -9.02 -1.76
CA PHE A 28 -11.81 -8.87 -3.15
C PHE A 28 -10.44 -9.51 -3.39
N PHE A 29 -9.46 -9.19 -2.55
CA PHE A 29 -8.13 -9.80 -2.65
C PHE A 29 -8.14 -11.30 -2.34
N LEU A 30 -9.02 -11.78 -1.47
CA LEU A 30 -9.19 -13.20 -1.20
C LEU A 30 -9.74 -13.94 -2.42
N LYS A 31 -10.71 -13.35 -3.14
CA LYS A 31 -11.19 -13.91 -4.42
C LYS A 31 -10.06 -14.00 -5.44
N ILE A 32 -9.21 -12.98 -5.52
CA ILE A 32 -8.04 -13.00 -6.40
C ILE A 32 -7.07 -14.11 -6.02
N ALA A 33 -6.75 -14.24 -4.73
CA ALA A 33 -5.79 -15.22 -4.24
C ALA A 33 -6.31 -16.68 -4.34
N ASN A 34 -7.63 -16.89 -4.35
CA ASN A 34 -8.21 -18.23 -4.51
C ASN A 34 -8.21 -18.73 -5.96
N ASP A 35 -8.12 -17.83 -6.94
CA ASP A 35 -7.99 -18.18 -8.36
C ASP A 35 -6.50 -18.20 -8.75
N ASP A 36 -5.98 -19.39 -9.11
CA ASP A 36 -4.56 -19.58 -9.42
C ASP A 36 -4.10 -18.74 -10.62
N GLU A 37 -4.92 -18.70 -11.67
CA GLU A 37 -4.58 -18.00 -12.90
C GLU A 37 -4.66 -16.49 -12.69
N LEU A 38 -5.73 -16.03 -12.02
CA LEU A 38 -5.91 -14.61 -11.73
C LEU A 38 -4.83 -14.10 -10.76
N SER A 39 -4.48 -14.87 -9.72
CA SER A 39 -3.41 -14.52 -8.78
C SER A 39 -2.07 -14.34 -9.49
N LYS A 40 -1.72 -15.25 -10.41
CA LYS A 40 -0.49 -15.15 -11.21
C LYS A 40 -0.52 -13.94 -12.15
N ARG A 41 -1.65 -13.69 -12.83
CA ARG A 41 -1.81 -12.52 -13.72
C ARG A 41 -1.67 -11.21 -12.96
N VAL A 42 -2.30 -11.09 -11.78
CA VAL A 42 -2.15 -9.92 -10.90
C VAL A 42 -0.71 -9.79 -10.39
N GLY A 43 -0.09 -10.91 -10.01
CA GLY A 43 1.31 -10.95 -9.60
C GLY A 43 2.26 -10.45 -10.69
N LEU A 44 2.04 -10.84 -11.95
CA LEU A 44 2.81 -10.36 -13.09
C LEU A 44 2.52 -8.88 -13.40
N ALA A 45 1.24 -8.47 -13.38
CA ALA A 45 0.84 -7.10 -13.65
C ALA A 45 1.41 -6.09 -12.64
N ILE A 46 1.69 -6.53 -11.40
CA ILE A 46 2.32 -5.70 -10.37
C ILE A 46 3.84 -5.89 -10.38
N GLY A 47 4.31 -7.12 -10.54
CA GLY A 47 5.73 -7.48 -10.46
C GLY A 47 6.56 -6.94 -11.61
N ILE A 48 6.06 -6.99 -12.86
CA ILE A 48 6.80 -6.53 -14.04
C ILE A 48 7.04 -5.01 -13.97
N PRO A 49 6.04 -4.15 -13.70
CA PRO A 49 6.30 -2.71 -13.50
C PRO A 49 7.24 -2.44 -12.32
N GLY A 50 7.13 -3.18 -11.22
CA GLY A 50 8.04 -3.07 -10.08
C GLY A 50 9.50 -3.37 -10.47
N LEU A 51 9.71 -4.45 -11.23
CA LEU A 51 11.03 -4.80 -11.76
C LEU A 51 11.56 -3.76 -12.75
N ALA A 52 10.71 -3.26 -13.65
CA ALA A 52 11.08 -2.22 -14.61
C ALA A 52 11.51 -0.93 -13.88
N LEU A 53 10.79 -0.55 -12.83
CA LEU A 53 11.13 0.61 -12.00
C LEU A 53 12.48 0.42 -11.29
N LEU A 54 12.75 -0.77 -10.75
CA LEU A 54 14.04 -1.09 -10.13
C LEU A 54 15.20 -0.96 -11.13
N ILE A 55 15.07 -1.58 -12.31
CA ILE A 55 16.08 -1.52 -13.37
C ILE A 55 16.34 -0.06 -13.78
N PHE A 56 15.26 0.72 -13.98
CA PHE A 56 15.37 2.12 -14.34
C PHE A 56 16.16 2.94 -13.30
N ILE A 57 15.90 2.74 -12.02
CA ILE A 57 16.56 3.48 -10.95
C ILE A 57 18.01 3.07 -10.79
N LEU A 58 18.29 1.76 -10.87
CA LEU A 58 19.67 1.25 -10.79
C LEU A 58 20.54 1.72 -11.96
N ASN A 59 19.92 2.09 -13.09
CA ASN A 59 20.61 2.67 -14.24
C ASN A 59 20.93 4.17 -14.08
N ILE A 60 20.46 4.83 -13.03
CA ILE A 60 20.78 6.24 -12.75
C ILE A 60 22.08 6.31 -11.93
N GLU A 61 23.07 7.06 -12.41
CA GLU A 61 24.28 7.32 -11.64
C GLU A 61 23.99 8.03 -10.32
N ASN A 62 24.66 7.61 -9.25
CA ASN A 62 24.55 8.20 -7.91
C ASN A 62 23.10 8.25 -7.37
N TRP A 63 22.25 7.31 -7.77
CA TRP A 63 20.84 7.25 -7.34
C TRP A 63 20.68 7.21 -5.82
N TYR A 64 21.61 6.56 -5.10
CA TYR A 64 21.59 6.42 -3.65
C TYR A 64 21.84 7.73 -2.89
N PHE A 65 22.30 8.80 -3.55
CA PHE A 65 22.39 10.13 -2.95
C PHE A 65 21.10 10.94 -3.07
N ARG A 66 20.14 10.49 -3.89
CA ARG A 66 18.90 11.24 -4.16
C ARG A 66 17.74 10.59 -3.41
N VAL A 67 17.19 11.32 -2.43
CA VAL A 67 16.05 10.85 -1.61
C VAL A 67 14.91 10.32 -2.47
N TRP A 68 14.55 11.01 -3.57
CA TRP A 68 13.49 10.56 -4.48
C TRP A 68 13.80 9.25 -5.21
N SER A 69 15.06 9.00 -5.55
CA SER A 69 15.49 7.75 -6.17
C SER A 69 15.46 6.60 -5.16
N ILE A 70 15.86 6.85 -3.90
CA ILE A 70 15.73 5.87 -2.81
C ILE A 70 14.26 5.51 -2.57
N VAL A 71 13.39 6.53 -2.45
CA VAL A 71 11.95 6.32 -2.25
C VAL A 71 11.36 5.51 -3.40
N SER A 72 11.69 5.88 -4.64
CA SER A 72 11.23 5.14 -5.82
C SER A 72 11.78 3.72 -5.88
N PHE A 73 13.01 3.49 -5.41
CA PHE A 73 13.63 2.16 -5.35
C PHE A 73 12.90 1.27 -4.34
N LEU A 74 12.58 1.81 -3.16
CA LEU A 74 11.78 1.11 -2.16
C LEU A 74 10.38 0.78 -2.68
N PHE A 75 9.74 1.68 -3.43
CA PHE A 75 8.47 1.40 -4.10
C PHE A 75 8.62 0.29 -5.15
N GLY A 76 9.65 0.35 -6.01
CA GLY A 76 9.93 -0.70 -7.01
C GLY A 76 10.15 -2.06 -6.37
N LEU A 77 10.95 -2.12 -5.31
CA LEU A 77 11.20 -3.33 -4.53
C LEU A 77 9.92 -3.86 -3.90
N GLY A 78 9.12 -2.99 -3.29
CA GLY A 78 7.84 -3.34 -2.69
C GLY A 78 6.86 -3.93 -3.71
N PHE A 79 6.72 -3.32 -4.88
CA PHE A 79 5.86 -3.84 -5.94
C PHE A 79 6.36 -5.16 -6.50
N PHE A 80 7.67 -5.29 -6.72
CA PHE A 80 8.27 -6.53 -7.22
C PHE A 80 8.05 -7.69 -6.23
N LEU A 81 8.41 -7.48 -4.96
CA LEU A 81 8.20 -8.49 -3.90
C LEU A 81 6.72 -8.83 -3.73
N ARG A 82 5.82 -7.85 -3.81
CA ARG A 82 4.38 -8.08 -3.76
C ARG A 82 3.92 -8.94 -4.94
N GLY A 83 4.39 -8.65 -6.15
CA GLY A 83 4.10 -9.45 -7.34
C GLY A 83 4.54 -10.90 -7.20
N LEU A 84 5.78 -11.12 -6.71
CA LEU A 84 6.29 -12.46 -6.40
C LEU A 84 5.44 -13.17 -5.33
N PHE A 85 4.95 -12.45 -4.32
CA PHE A 85 4.08 -13.00 -3.29
C PHE A 85 2.78 -13.58 -3.86
N PHE A 86 2.15 -12.88 -4.82
CA PHE A 86 0.95 -13.35 -5.51
C PHE A 86 1.21 -14.57 -6.41
N ILE A 87 2.42 -14.72 -6.94
CA ILE A 87 2.79 -15.84 -7.81
C ILE A 87 3.15 -17.09 -6.99
N PHE A 88 4.00 -16.94 -5.95
CA PHE A 88 4.62 -18.07 -5.26
C PHE A 88 4.01 -18.37 -3.89
N PHE A 89 3.49 -17.37 -3.17
CA PHE A 89 3.06 -17.50 -1.77
C PHE A 89 1.53 -17.39 -1.60
N ARG A 90 0.78 -17.91 -2.58
CA ARG A 90 -0.68 -17.86 -2.63
C ARG A 90 -1.35 -18.43 -1.38
N ASN A 91 -0.96 -19.61 -0.92
CA ASN A 91 -1.58 -20.26 0.25
C ASN A 91 -1.40 -19.42 1.52
N PHE A 92 -0.24 -18.77 1.67
CA PHE A 92 0.00 -17.84 2.77
C PHE A 92 -0.89 -16.59 2.64
N LEU A 93 -1.03 -16.03 1.43
CA LEU A 93 -1.92 -14.89 1.17
C LEU A 93 -3.38 -15.20 1.52
N VAL A 94 -3.89 -16.36 1.11
CA VAL A 94 -5.25 -16.81 1.43
C VAL A 94 -5.44 -16.88 2.95
N SER A 95 -4.56 -17.60 3.65
CA SER A 95 -4.65 -17.74 5.11
C SER A 95 -4.54 -16.40 5.85
N ALA A 96 -3.63 -15.52 5.40
CA ALA A 96 -3.48 -14.19 5.97
C ALA A 96 -4.73 -13.32 5.74
N LEU A 97 -5.30 -13.34 4.53
CA LEU A 97 -6.50 -12.57 4.19
C LEU A 97 -7.74 -13.08 4.92
N GLU A 98 -7.90 -14.40 5.08
CA GLU A 98 -8.98 -14.99 5.89
C GLU A 98 -8.88 -14.54 7.36
N LYS A 99 -7.67 -14.54 7.93
CA LYS A 99 -7.42 -14.03 9.28
C LYS A 99 -7.67 -12.53 9.40
N MET A 100 -7.31 -11.74 8.37
CA MET A 100 -7.61 -10.31 8.35
C MET A 100 -9.11 -10.04 8.26
N ILE A 101 -9.87 -10.86 7.53
CA ILE A 101 -11.34 -10.75 7.45
C ILE A 101 -11.98 -11.08 8.79
N SER A 102 -11.52 -12.13 9.48
CA SER A 102 -12.05 -12.49 10.81
C SER A 102 -11.77 -11.40 11.86
N MET A 103 -10.60 -10.77 11.77
CA MET A 103 -10.21 -9.60 12.59
C MET A 103 -10.61 -8.26 11.97
N GLY A 104 -11.49 -8.25 10.96
CA GLY A 104 -11.69 -7.10 10.07
C GLY A 104 -12.01 -5.79 10.78
N LYS A 105 -12.83 -5.83 11.84
CA LYS A 105 -13.13 -4.64 12.66
C LYS A 105 -11.87 -4.05 13.32
N VAL A 106 -11.04 -4.91 13.90
CA VAL A 106 -9.81 -4.48 14.60
C VAL A 106 -8.82 -3.89 13.60
N VAL A 107 -8.62 -4.56 12.46
CA VAL A 107 -7.71 -4.10 11.40
C VAL A 107 -8.18 -2.77 10.82
N SER A 108 -9.48 -2.63 10.53
CA SER A 108 -10.06 -1.40 10.00
C SER A 108 -9.96 -0.23 10.99
N VAL A 109 -10.24 -0.45 12.28
CA VAL A 109 -10.10 0.58 13.32
C VAL A 109 -8.65 1.01 13.46
N PHE A 110 -7.71 0.06 13.47
CA PHE A 110 -6.29 0.37 13.56
C PHE A 110 -5.79 1.16 12.35
N ALA A 111 -6.20 0.77 11.14
CA ALA A 111 -5.89 1.51 9.92
C ALA A 111 -6.48 2.93 9.94
N PHE A 112 -7.71 3.09 10.42
CA PHE A 112 -8.33 4.40 10.62
C PHE A 112 -7.55 5.27 11.60
N LEU A 113 -7.16 4.73 12.76
CA LEU A 113 -6.40 5.48 13.77
C LEU A 113 -5.06 5.97 13.21
N ILE A 114 -4.34 5.13 12.46
CA ILE A 114 -3.10 5.54 11.80
C ILE A 114 -3.37 6.70 10.83
N MET A 115 -4.37 6.57 9.96
CA MET A 115 -4.70 7.60 8.98
C MET A 115 -5.20 8.88 9.63
N LEU A 116 -5.94 8.78 10.74
CA LEU A 116 -6.38 9.91 11.55
C LEU A 116 -5.17 10.63 12.17
N CYS A 117 -4.22 9.90 12.75
CA CYS A 117 -2.98 10.47 13.27
C CYS A 117 -2.20 11.21 12.17
N LEU A 118 -2.06 10.61 10.98
CA LEU A 118 -1.39 11.26 9.84
C LEU A 118 -2.12 12.52 9.38
N SER A 119 -3.45 12.48 9.33
CA SER A 119 -4.30 13.63 9.01
C SER A 119 -4.08 14.78 10.02
N VAL A 120 -4.13 14.47 11.31
CA VAL A 120 -3.90 15.44 12.40
C VAL A 120 -2.47 16.00 12.35
N LEU A 121 -1.45 15.16 12.16
CA LEU A 121 -0.04 15.59 12.04
C LEU A 121 0.17 16.50 10.83
N THR A 122 -0.53 16.24 9.73
CA THR A 122 -0.42 17.03 8.50
C THR A 122 -1.07 18.42 8.68
N VAL A 123 -2.24 18.48 9.31
CA VAL A 123 -2.91 19.75 9.60
C VAL A 123 -2.18 20.54 10.69
N SER A 124 -1.70 19.87 11.75
CA SER A 124 -1.03 20.54 12.87
C SER A 124 0.31 21.15 12.47
N ARG A 125 0.99 20.60 11.45
CA ARG A 125 2.21 21.17 10.89
C ARG A 125 2.03 22.60 10.36
N ASP A 126 0.84 22.93 9.85
CA ASP A 126 0.52 24.31 9.44
C ASP A 126 0.27 25.25 10.64
N TYR A 127 -0.03 24.72 11.83
CA TYR A 127 -0.26 25.49 13.07
C TYR A 127 0.98 25.62 13.97
N VAL A 128 1.89 24.64 13.96
CA VAL A 128 3.13 24.64 14.76
C VAL A 128 4.30 25.33 14.04
N GLY A 129 4.19 25.51 12.72
CA GLY A 129 5.22 26.13 11.88
C GLY A 129 5.07 27.63 11.63
N GLN A 130 4.31 28.36 12.47
CA GLN A 130 4.36 29.82 12.57
C GLN A 130 5.25 30.25 13.72
#